data_AF-A0AAQ0BZB2-F1
#
_entry.id   AF-A0AAQ0BZB2-F1
#
_cell.length_a   1.000
_cell.length_b   1.000
_cell.length_c   1.000
_cell.angle_alpha   90.00
_cell.angle_beta   90.00
_cell.angle_gamma   90.00
#
_symmetry.space_group_name_H-M   'P 1'
#
loop_
_entity.id
_entity.type
_entity.pdbx_description
1 polymer ?
#
loop_
_entity_poly.entity_id
_entity_poly.type
_entity_poly.pdbx_seq_one_letter_code
_entity_poly.pdbx_strand_id
1 'polypeptide(L)'
;MENNHDNLSDLRRNVRAGAERTPAEARERHRLTLLADQLEQEFGPALLTREELLLWLAKQIEGIETAGITDSDSATTMIDNAYLELLIDDAYLGPLLGSPSVH
;
A
#
# COMPACT_ATOMS: atom_id res chain seq x y z
N MET A 1 9.79 34.01 -31.01
CA MET A 1 9.17 32.86 -31.69
C MET A 1 10.28 31.84 -31.86
N GLU A 2 10.22 30.58 -31.48
CA GLU A 2 9.21 29.73 -30.88
C GLU A 2 10.00 28.43 -30.62
N ASN A 3 10.40 28.14 -29.38
CA ASN A 3 11.22 26.96 -29.09
C ASN A 3 11.02 26.45 -27.66
N ASN A 4 9.80 26.62 -27.14
CA ASN A 4 9.45 26.18 -25.78
C ASN A 4 8.14 25.38 -25.72
N HIS A 5 7.47 25.16 -26.88
CA HIS A 5 6.23 24.38 -26.93
C HIS A 5 6.50 22.88 -27.14
N ASP A 6 7.57 22.54 -27.86
CA ASP A 6 7.93 21.15 -28.14
C ASP A 6 8.38 20.39 -26.89
N ASN A 7 9.09 21.05 -25.96
CA ASN A 7 9.61 20.39 -24.76
C ASN A 7 8.50 20.02 -23.75
N LEU A 8 7.45 20.85 -23.64
CA LEU A 8 6.28 20.54 -22.81
C LEU A 8 5.41 19.44 -23.43
N SER A 9 5.40 19.34 -24.76
CA SER A 9 4.65 18.30 -25.48
C SER A 9 5.33 16.94 -25.36
N ASP A 10 6.66 16.89 -25.41
CA ASP A 10 7.43 15.66 -25.14
C ASP A 10 7.38 15.26 -23.65
N LEU A 11 7.42 16.21 -22.71
CA LEU A 11 7.28 15.89 -21.29
C LEU A 11 5.88 15.33 -20.98
N ARG A 12 4.84 15.94 -21.56
CA ARG A 12 3.46 15.49 -21.38
C ARG A 12 3.16 14.21 -22.17
N ARG A 13 3.86 13.97 -23.28
CA ARG A 13 3.85 12.70 -24.00
C ARG A 13 4.57 11.61 -23.21
N ASN A 14 5.66 11.88 -22.49
CA ASN A 14 6.31 10.92 -21.61
C ASN A 14 5.52 10.63 -20.33
N VAL A 15 4.71 11.58 -19.84
CA VAL A 15 3.77 11.34 -18.73
C VAL A 15 2.52 10.56 -19.18
N ARG A 16 2.15 10.62 -20.47
CA ARG A 16 1.03 9.85 -21.06
C ARG A 16 1.44 8.60 -21.84
N ALA A 17 2.72 8.45 -22.18
CA ALA A 17 3.30 7.26 -22.79
C ALA A 17 3.51 6.26 -21.67
N GLY A 18 2.42 5.59 -21.30
CA GLY A 18 2.43 4.36 -20.55
C GLY A 18 3.38 4.37 -19.37
N ALA A 19 2.92 4.88 -18.23
CA ALA A 19 3.15 4.13 -17.01
C ALA A 19 2.39 2.80 -17.18
N GLU A 20 2.89 1.93 -18.05
CA GLU A 20 2.62 0.51 -17.98
C GLU A 20 3.08 0.16 -16.59
N ARG A 21 2.13 0.12 -15.64
CA ARG A 21 2.38 -0.45 -14.32
C ARG A 21 3.11 -1.73 -14.62
N THR A 22 4.37 -1.80 -14.19
CA THR A 22 5.19 -2.94 -14.58
C THR A 22 4.42 -4.19 -14.16
N PRO A 23 4.53 -5.30 -14.91
CA PRO A 23 3.85 -6.52 -14.51
C PRO A 23 4.24 -6.95 -13.08
N ALA A 24 5.37 -6.47 -12.55
CA ALA A 24 5.74 -6.58 -11.14
C ALA A 24 4.83 -5.74 -10.22
N GLU A 25 4.67 -4.43 -10.46
CA GLU A 25 3.78 -3.57 -9.66
C GLU A 25 2.31 -4.01 -9.71
N ALA A 26 1.85 -4.49 -10.86
CA ALA A 26 0.49 -5.01 -11.02
C ALA A 26 0.29 -6.31 -10.21
N ARG A 27 1.28 -7.21 -10.22
CA ARG A 27 1.27 -8.44 -9.40
C ARG A 27 1.32 -8.12 -7.92
N GLU A 28 2.15 -7.18 -7.52
CA GLU A 28 2.29 -6.78 -6.12
C GLU A 28 0.99 -6.17 -5.59
N ARG A 29 0.40 -5.24 -6.35
CA ARG A 29 -0.91 -4.70 -5.98
C ARG A 29 -1.99 -5.79 -5.93
N HIS A 30 -1.98 -6.75 -6.85
CA HIS A 30 -2.93 -7.85 -6.82
C HIS A 30 -2.73 -8.72 -5.56
N ARG A 31 -1.49 -9.01 -5.17
CA ARG A 31 -1.17 -9.74 -3.94
C ARG A 31 -1.68 -9.00 -2.69
N LEU A 32 -1.38 -7.70 -2.58
CA LEU A 32 -1.87 -6.85 -1.49
C LEU A 32 -3.40 -6.80 -1.46
N THR A 33 -4.05 -6.78 -2.63
CA THR A 33 -5.52 -6.79 -2.77
C THR A 33 -6.11 -8.06 -2.18
N LEU A 34 -5.52 -9.23 -2.48
CA LEU A 34 -5.96 -10.51 -1.93
C LEU A 34 -5.75 -10.61 -0.42
N LEU A 35 -4.63 -10.12 0.10
CA LEU A 35 -4.36 -10.09 1.54
C LEU A 35 -5.36 -9.18 2.27
N ALA A 36 -5.69 -8.02 1.68
CA ALA A 36 -6.72 -7.14 2.22
C ALA A 36 -8.09 -7.84 2.27
N ASP A 37 -8.51 -8.52 1.18
CA ASP A 37 -9.77 -9.25 1.15
C ASP A 37 -9.79 -10.41 2.18
N GLN A 38 -8.65 -11.08 2.41
CA GLN A 38 -8.52 -12.12 3.43
C GLN A 38 -8.71 -11.56 4.84
N LEU A 39 -8.04 -10.44 5.17
CA LEU A 39 -8.19 -9.78 6.45
C LEU A 39 -9.64 -9.35 6.71
N GLU A 40 -10.31 -8.81 5.69
CA GLU A 40 -11.72 -8.42 5.80
C GLU A 40 -12.65 -9.63 6.01
N GLN A 41 -12.30 -10.80 5.45
CA GLN A 41 -13.06 -12.03 5.65
C GLN A 41 -12.85 -12.64 7.04
N GLU A 42 -11.63 -12.63 7.57
CA GLU A 42 -11.30 -13.26 8.85
C GLU A 42 -11.67 -12.38 10.05
N PHE A 43 -11.43 -11.07 9.96
CA PHE A 43 -11.59 -10.14 11.08
C PHE A 43 -12.79 -9.20 10.93
N GLY A 44 -13.45 -9.20 9.77
CA GLY A 44 -14.59 -8.32 9.48
C GLY A 44 -14.17 -7.02 8.79
N PRO A 45 -15.13 -6.11 8.54
CA PRO A 45 -14.91 -4.93 7.71
C PRO A 45 -13.75 -4.07 8.25
N ALA A 46 -12.87 -3.66 7.34
CA ALA A 46 -11.70 -2.89 7.73
C ALA A 46 -12.07 -1.52 8.30
N LEU A 47 -11.39 -1.14 9.40
CA LEU A 47 -11.42 0.24 9.91
C LEU A 47 -10.76 1.21 8.93
N LEU A 48 -9.80 0.70 8.16
CA LEU A 48 -9.05 1.43 7.14
C LEU A 48 -9.82 1.47 5.81
N THR A 49 -9.68 2.55 5.05
CA THR A 49 -10.08 2.51 3.64
C THR A 49 -9.22 1.52 2.86
N ARG A 50 -9.71 1.04 1.72
CA ARG A 50 -8.99 0.06 0.89
C ARG A 50 -7.57 0.53 0.51
N GLU A 51 -7.38 1.83 0.25
CA GLU A 51 -6.06 2.37 -0.11
C GLU A 51 -5.11 2.40 1.10
N GLU A 52 -5.62 2.74 2.28
CA GLU A 52 -4.84 2.76 3.52
C GLU A 52 -4.46 1.35 3.97
N LEU A 53 -5.37 0.38 3.83
CA LEU A 53 -5.11 -1.03 4.11
C LEU A 53 -4.01 -1.59 3.19
N LEU A 54 -4.06 -1.26 1.90
CA LEU A 54 -3.02 -1.67 0.94
C LEU A 54 -1.66 -1.05 1.28
N LEU A 55 -1.62 0.22 1.70
CA LEU A 55 -0.39 0.89 2.10
C LEU A 55 0.17 0.31 3.40
N TRP A 56 -0.70 0.02 4.37
CA TRP A 56 -0.32 -0.62 5.63
C TRP A 56 0.25 -2.02 5.37
N LEU A 57 -0.42 -2.84 4.56
CA LEU A 57 0.05 -4.17 4.17
C LEU A 57 1.42 -4.11 3.48
N ALA A 58 1.63 -3.16 2.57
CA ALA A 58 2.92 -2.97 1.92
C ALA A 58 4.04 -2.68 2.92
N LYS A 59 3.78 -1.83 3.94
CA LYS A 59 4.74 -1.56 5.02
C LYS A 59 5.01 -2.78 5.89
N GLN A 60 4.00 -3.60 6.19
CA GLN A 60 4.19 -4.83 6.95
C GLN A 60 5.08 -5.82 6.18
N ILE A 61 4.80 -6.02 4.89
CA ILE A 61 5.60 -6.90 4.03
C ILE A 61 7.04 -6.41 3.95
N GLU A 62 7.27 -5.12 3.72
CA GLU A 62 8.62 -4.53 3.70
C GLU A 62 9.36 -4.75 5.03
N GLY A 63 8.66 -4.59 6.17
CA GLY A 63 9.22 -4.83 7.50
C GLY A 63 9.60 -6.29 7.74
N ILE A 64 8.74 -7.22 7.30
CA ILE A 64 8.96 -8.67 7.40
C ILE A 64 10.12 -9.11 6.50
N GLU A 65 10.19 -8.61 5.27
CA GLU A 65 11.30 -8.87 4.34
C GLU A 65 12.62 -8.33 4.90
N THR A 66 12.61 -7.13 5.49
CA THR A 66 13.78 -6.53 6.15
C THR A 66 14.23 -7.35 7.36
N ALA A 67 13.29 -7.96 8.09
CA ALA A 67 13.60 -8.87 9.19
C ALA A 67 14.13 -10.25 8.71
N GLY A 68 14.20 -10.47 7.38
CA GLY A 68 14.69 -11.72 6.79
C GLY A 68 13.71 -12.88 6.92
N ILE A 69 12.44 -12.60 7.17
CA ILE A 69 11.40 -13.62 7.33
C ILE A 69 10.91 -13.99 5.93
N THR A 70 11.34 -15.15 5.45
CA THR A 70 10.96 -15.67 4.13
C THR A 70 9.82 -16.68 4.20
N ASP A 71 9.39 -17.06 5.41
CA ASP A 71 8.31 -18.00 5.63
C ASP A 71 6.95 -17.30 5.48
N SER A 72 6.17 -17.72 4.48
CA SER A 72 4.90 -17.09 4.14
C SER A 72 3.85 -17.24 5.24
N ASP A 73 3.81 -18.38 5.94
CA ASP A 73 2.88 -18.62 7.05
C ASP A 73 3.20 -17.71 8.24
N SER A 74 4.49 -17.59 8.59
CA SER A 74 4.96 -16.68 9.65
C SER A 74 4.71 -15.22 9.29
N ALA A 75 4.96 -14.82 8.05
CA ALA A 75 4.67 -13.48 7.56
C ALA A 75 3.17 -13.14 7.65
N THR A 76 2.31 -14.08 7.25
CA THR A 76 0.85 -13.92 7.32
C THR A 76 0.39 -13.81 8.77
N THR A 77 0.86 -14.70 9.65
CA THR A 77 0.57 -14.67 11.09
C THR A 77 0.99 -13.36 11.74
N MET A 78 2.14 -12.78 11.34
CA MET A 78 2.58 -11.48 11.84
C MET A 78 1.69 -10.34 11.38
N ILE A 79 1.26 -10.36 10.11
CA ILE A 79 0.31 -9.39 9.56
C ILE A 79 -1.02 -9.48 10.30
N ASP A 80 -1.55 -10.67 10.52
CA ASP A 80 -2.83 -10.88 11.21
C ASP A 80 -2.77 -10.34 12.65
N ASN A 81 -1.71 -10.65 13.39
CA ASN A 81 -1.51 -10.13 14.75
C ASN A 81 -1.41 -8.61 14.76
N ALA A 82 -0.63 -8.02 13.85
CA ALA A 82 -0.50 -6.57 13.74
C ALA A 82 -1.83 -5.89 13.35
N TYR A 83 -2.65 -6.57 12.54
CA TYR A 83 -3.98 -6.09 12.17
C TYR A 83 -4.95 -6.14 13.37
N LEU A 84 -4.90 -7.20 14.17
CA LEU A 84 -5.66 -7.28 15.42
C LEU A 84 -5.27 -6.19 16.41
N GLU A 85 -3.97 -5.93 16.58
CA GLU A 85 -3.49 -4.82 17.40
C GLU A 85 -4.01 -3.47 16.89
N LEU A 86 -4.07 -3.28 15.56
CA LEU A 86 -4.65 -2.09 14.94
C LEU A 86 -6.16 -1.95 15.20
N LEU A 87 -6.91 -3.05 15.19
CA LEU A 87 -8.36 -3.05 15.48
C LEU A 87 -8.65 -2.73 16.95
N ILE A 88 -7.75 -3.09 17.84
CA ILE A 88 -7.88 -2.88 19.29
C ILE A 88 -7.45 -1.46 19.67
N ASP A 89 -6.49 -0.88 18.96
CA ASP A 89 -5.90 0.44 19.25
C ASP A 89 -6.31 1.50 18.19
N ASP A 90 -7.50 2.08 18.38
CA ASP A 90 -8.07 3.17 17.56
C ASP A 90 -7.16 4.42 17.45
N ALA A 91 -6.14 4.55 18.32
CA ALA A 91 -5.24 5.70 18.40
C ALA A 91 -3.98 5.59 17.52
N TYR A 92 -3.63 4.40 17.01
CA TYR A 92 -2.38 4.18 16.25
C TYR A 92 -2.43 4.62 14.77
N LEU A 93 -3.58 5.07 14.28
CA LEU A 93 -3.77 5.48 12.89
C LEU A 93 -3.21 6.88 12.57
N GLY A 94 -3.13 7.77 13.55
CA GLY A 94 -2.66 9.15 13.35
C GLY A 94 -1.22 9.27 12.81
N PRO A 95 -0.24 8.51 13.33
CA PRO A 95 1.15 8.60 12.88
C PRO A 95 1.47 7.82 11.60
N LEU A 96 0.73 6.73 11.31
CA LEU A 96 1.05 5.78 10.22
C LEU A 96 0.59 6.28 8.84
N LEU A 97 -0.46 7.10 8.82
CA LEU A 97 -1.13 7.64 7.64
C LEU A 97 -0.88 9.14 7.43
N GLY A 98 -0.16 9.78 8.35
CA GLY A 98 0.12 11.21 8.28
C GLY A 98 -1.18 12.02 8.24
N SER A 99 -1.99 11.95 9.29
CA SER A 99 -3.12 12.87 9.39
C SER A 99 -2.59 14.30 9.62
N PRO A 100 -2.91 15.28 8.76
CA PRO A 100 -2.71 16.68 9.12
C PRO A 100 -3.59 16.98 10.33
N SER A 101 -2.97 17.53 11.37
CA SER A 101 -3.67 18.04 12.55
C SER A 101 -4.84 18.92 12.11
N VAL A 102 -6.07 18.48 12.39
CA VAL A 102 -7.22 19.37 12.34
C VAL A 102 -7.30 20.02 13.70
N HIS A 103 -6.77 21.24 13.80
CA HIS A 103 -6.94 22.12 14.94
C HIS A 103 -7.76 23.34 14.53
#